data_AF-A0A382NNL1-F1
#
_entry.id   AF-A0A382NNL1-F1
#
_cell.length_a   1.000
_cell.length_b   1.000
_cell.length_c   1.000
_cell.angle_alpha   90.00
_cell.angle_beta   90.00
_cell.angle_gamma   90.00
#
_symmetry.space_group_name_H-M   'P 1'
#
loop_
_entity.id
_entity.type
_entity.pdbx_description
1 polymer ?
#
loop_
_entity_poly.entity_id
_entity_poly.type
_entity_poly.pdbx_seq_one_letter_code
_entity_poly.pdbx_strand_id
1 'polypeptide(L)'
;WWGSDPMDTDTDDDGLNDGYETWSCFYGENDDECTDPINPDTDSDGINDYDEIDNCIYGTNDDECTDPTLLDTDNDGINDDKEIDNCVYGTNDDECTNPTLRDSDNDNLTDGFEIVANPYQTDPLLVDTDYGGRVDSLEIDIDGTDPTNPSDDFIEANDDDDDGLTNGEEIYIYETNPNDPDSDNDGLDDYNETRVIFSDPNMADTDGDGLDDGVEWNNTIYGESNSERTSLTNSDSDSDGTNDYDEIFNCIYGENDDECTDPKDSDSDDDGIIDGEEISPNPYQTDPMDYDSDDDGLNDGEEVYYFDTDPLDTDSDDDGINDYDEVSNCIYGENNDECTDPNYADSDSDGINDYDEINNCIYGE
;
A
#
# COMPACT_ATOMS: atom_id res chain seq x y z
N TRP A 1 -9.40 -33.20 -56.31
CA TRP A 1 -10.81 -33.48 -56.63
C TRP A 1 -10.89 -34.46 -57.80
N TRP A 2 -10.69 -35.78 -57.68
CA TRP A 2 -11.08 -36.70 -56.62
C TRP A 2 -10.05 -37.86 -56.66
N GLY A 3 -9.29 -38.04 -55.59
CA GLY A 3 -8.23 -39.04 -55.48
C GLY A 3 -8.68 -40.33 -54.79
N SER A 4 -9.70 -40.23 -53.94
CA SER A 4 -10.30 -41.36 -53.23
C SER A 4 -11.03 -42.34 -54.15
N ASP A 5 -11.07 -43.62 -53.78
CA ASP A 5 -11.74 -44.68 -54.52
C ASP A 5 -13.26 -44.57 -54.32
N PRO A 6 -14.06 -44.26 -55.36
CA PRO A 6 -15.52 -44.11 -55.20
C PRO A 6 -16.27 -45.41 -54.85
N MET A 7 -15.57 -46.55 -54.81
CA MET A 7 -16.10 -47.84 -54.35
C MET A 7 -15.65 -48.19 -52.93
N ASP A 8 -14.64 -47.49 -52.42
CA ASP A 8 -14.27 -47.52 -51.02
C ASP A 8 -14.95 -46.37 -50.28
N THR A 9 -15.06 -46.50 -48.97
CA THR A 9 -15.64 -45.43 -48.12
C THR A 9 -14.60 -44.76 -47.25
N ASP A 10 -13.38 -45.30 -47.21
CA ASP A 10 -12.20 -44.93 -46.44
C ASP A 10 -11.04 -45.46 -47.30
N THR A 11 -10.40 -44.59 -48.09
CA THR A 11 -9.51 -45.03 -49.19
C THR A 11 -8.09 -45.32 -48.73
N ASP A 12 -7.62 -44.68 -47.66
CA ASP A 12 -6.33 -44.90 -47.02
C ASP A 12 -6.38 -45.82 -45.80
N ASP A 13 -7.56 -46.31 -45.44
CA ASP A 13 -7.80 -47.25 -44.34
C ASP A 13 -7.37 -46.66 -42.98
N ASP A 14 -7.48 -45.34 -42.81
CA ASP A 14 -7.08 -44.63 -41.58
C ASP A 14 -8.17 -44.66 -40.49
N GLY A 15 -9.43 -44.90 -40.89
CA GLY A 15 -10.61 -44.94 -40.03
C GLY A 15 -11.60 -43.79 -40.26
N LEU A 16 -11.21 -42.76 -41.00
CA LEU A 16 -12.06 -41.66 -41.44
C LEU A 16 -12.74 -42.00 -42.77
N ASN A 17 -13.87 -41.34 -43.03
CA ASN A 17 -14.58 -41.55 -44.29
C ASN A 17 -14.13 -40.51 -45.31
N ASP A 18 -13.85 -40.91 -46.55
CA ASP A 18 -13.48 -39.95 -47.61
C ASP A 18 -14.43 -38.75 -47.71
N GLY A 19 -15.73 -38.96 -47.43
CA GLY A 19 -16.74 -37.90 -47.44
C GLY A 19 -16.66 -36.93 -46.26
N TYR A 20 -16.16 -37.38 -45.11
CA TYR A 20 -15.84 -36.55 -43.96
C TYR A 20 -14.61 -35.69 -44.27
N GLU A 21 -13.53 -36.30 -44.72
CA GLU A 21 -12.26 -35.66 -45.04
C GLU A 21 -12.36 -34.67 -46.22
N THR A 22 -13.35 -34.81 -47.11
CA THR A 22 -13.50 -33.91 -48.27
C THR A 22 -14.63 -32.88 -48.17
N TRP A 23 -15.56 -33.03 -47.24
CA TRP A 23 -16.78 -32.21 -47.16
C TRP A 23 -17.07 -31.66 -45.76
N SER A 24 -16.55 -32.31 -44.72
CA SER A 24 -16.61 -31.89 -43.32
C SER A 24 -15.28 -31.26 -42.90
N CYS A 25 -14.82 -30.28 -43.68
CA CYS A 25 -13.62 -29.50 -43.37
C CYS A 25 -13.94 -28.58 -42.19
N PHE A 26 -13.33 -28.84 -41.04
CA PHE A 26 -13.53 -28.08 -39.80
C PHE A 26 -12.20 -27.86 -39.05
N TYR A 27 -11.07 -28.02 -39.74
CA TYR A 27 -9.72 -27.90 -39.18
C TYR A 27 -9.06 -26.59 -39.62
N GLY A 28 -7.96 -26.20 -38.97
CA GLY A 28 -7.28 -24.93 -39.16
C GLY A 28 -8.03 -23.71 -38.61
N GLU A 29 -7.34 -22.56 -38.52
CA GLU A 29 -7.85 -21.30 -37.89
C GLU A 29 -9.20 -20.78 -38.44
N ASN A 30 -9.63 -21.26 -39.62
CA ASN A 30 -10.84 -20.80 -40.32
C ASN A 30 -11.93 -21.88 -40.47
N ASP A 31 -11.77 -23.06 -39.85
CA ASP A 31 -12.65 -24.22 -40.01
C ASP A 31 -12.88 -24.59 -41.50
N ASP A 32 -11.85 -24.49 -42.34
CA ASP A 32 -11.94 -24.75 -43.79
C ASP A 32 -10.84 -25.66 -44.34
N GLU A 33 -9.99 -26.21 -43.46
CA GLU A 33 -8.97 -27.19 -43.81
C GLU A 33 -9.52 -28.62 -43.62
N CYS A 34 -9.00 -29.53 -44.42
CA CYS A 34 -9.46 -30.91 -44.47
C CYS A 34 -8.27 -31.86 -44.64
N THR A 35 -8.42 -33.05 -44.07
CA THR A 35 -7.47 -34.16 -44.22
C THR A 35 -7.51 -34.72 -45.66
N ASP A 36 -6.43 -35.39 -46.08
CA ASP A 36 -6.28 -35.94 -47.42
C ASP A 36 -6.75 -37.41 -47.46
N PRO A 37 -7.89 -37.74 -48.13
CA PRO A 37 -8.52 -39.07 -48.11
C PRO A 37 -7.76 -40.15 -48.90
N ILE A 38 -6.47 -39.97 -49.14
CA ILE A 38 -5.56 -40.95 -49.72
C ILE A 38 -4.22 -41.01 -48.97
N ASN A 39 -4.10 -40.26 -47.89
CA ASN A 39 -2.93 -40.14 -47.05
C ASN A 39 -3.37 -40.19 -45.59
N PRO A 40 -3.13 -41.30 -44.88
CA PRO A 40 -3.69 -41.55 -43.55
C PRO A 40 -3.08 -40.69 -42.42
N ASP A 41 -2.24 -39.72 -42.76
CA ASP A 41 -1.41 -38.86 -41.89
C ASP A 41 -1.08 -37.61 -42.74
N THR A 42 -1.98 -36.64 -42.69
CA THR A 42 -2.07 -35.55 -43.66
C THR A 42 -0.87 -34.60 -43.60
N ASP A 43 -0.37 -34.29 -42.41
CA ASP A 43 0.76 -33.39 -42.18
C ASP A 43 2.11 -34.11 -42.05
N SER A 44 2.09 -35.43 -41.98
CA SER A 44 3.26 -36.31 -41.88
C SER A 44 4.06 -36.12 -40.58
N ASP A 45 3.37 -35.82 -39.47
CA ASP A 45 3.96 -35.78 -38.14
C ASP A 45 4.25 -37.19 -37.59
N GLY A 46 3.43 -38.17 -37.98
CA GLY A 46 3.53 -39.57 -37.56
C GLY A 46 2.33 -40.08 -36.77
N ILE A 47 1.34 -39.23 -36.50
CA ILE A 47 0.01 -39.57 -36.00
C ILE A 47 -0.94 -39.67 -37.21
N ASN A 48 -1.93 -40.55 -37.14
CA ASN A 48 -2.93 -40.67 -38.19
C ASN A 48 -4.10 -39.72 -37.94
N ASP A 49 -4.66 -39.19 -39.03
CA ASP A 49 -5.77 -38.25 -39.02
C ASP A 49 -6.95 -38.72 -38.15
N TYR A 50 -7.31 -40.01 -38.22
CA TYR A 50 -8.35 -40.59 -37.34
C TYR A 50 -8.03 -40.45 -35.85
N ASP A 51 -6.78 -40.70 -35.43
CA ASP A 51 -6.46 -40.64 -34.00
C ASP A 51 -6.40 -39.21 -33.46
N GLU A 52 -5.98 -38.25 -34.29
CA GLU A 52 -6.02 -36.82 -33.98
C GLU A 52 -7.44 -36.24 -33.90
N ILE A 53 -8.41 -36.86 -34.58
CA ILE A 53 -9.79 -36.36 -34.69
C ILE A 53 -10.75 -37.06 -33.73
N ASP A 54 -10.77 -38.39 -33.73
CA ASP A 54 -11.84 -39.21 -33.16
C ASP A 54 -11.35 -40.12 -32.01
N ASN A 55 -10.03 -40.29 -31.85
CA ASN A 55 -9.41 -41.06 -30.78
C ASN A 55 -8.43 -40.20 -29.97
N CYS A 56 -8.79 -38.93 -29.77
CA CYS A 56 -8.07 -37.97 -28.95
C CYS A 56 -7.98 -38.45 -27.50
N ILE A 57 -6.88 -39.09 -27.16
CA ILE A 57 -6.58 -39.57 -25.80
C ILE A 57 -5.23 -39.02 -25.35
N TYR A 58 -4.88 -37.84 -25.84
CA TYR A 58 -3.62 -37.17 -25.58
C TYR A 58 -3.77 -36.14 -24.47
N GLY A 59 -2.66 -35.60 -23.99
CA GLY A 59 -2.65 -34.53 -23.00
C GLY A 59 -3.00 -34.98 -21.57
N THR A 60 -3.06 -34.00 -20.66
CA THR A 60 -3.20 -34.25 -19.21
C THR A 60 -4.56 -34.81 -18.79
N ASN A 61 -5.57 -34.74 -19.66
CA ASN A 61 -6.94 -35.19 -19.37
C ASN A 61 -7.41 -36.36 -20.24
N ASP A 62 -6.55 -36.91 -21.09
CA ASP A 62 -6.86 -37.97 -22.06
C ASP A 62 -8.06 -37.59 -22.98
N ASP A 63 -8.20 -36.31 -23.37
CA ASP A 63 -9.31 -35.77 -24.20
C ASP A 63 -8.84 -34.61 -25.12
N GLU A 64 -7.53 -34.42 -25.27
CA GLU A 64 -6.94 -33.37 -26.11
C GLU A 64 -6.66 -33.90 -27.54
N CYS A 65 -7.05 -33.13 -28.55
CA CYS A 65 -6.88 -33.43 -29.98
C CYS A 65 -5.86 -32.48 -30.62
N THR A 66 -5.05 -32.97 -31.53
CA THR A 66 -4.15 -32.18 -32.38
C THR A 66 -4.82 -31.82 -33.72
N ASP A 67 -4.27 -30.84 -34.44
CA ASP A 67 -4.74 -30.48 -35.77
C ASP A 67 -4.03 -31.34 -36.82
N PRO A 68 -4.73 -32.29 -37.50
CA PRO A 68 -4.11 -33.24 -38.43
C PRO A 68 -3.53 -32.60 -39.71
N THR A 69 -3.63 -31.28 -39.82
CA THR A 69 -3.07 -30.50 -40.92
C THR A 69 -1.79 -29.75 -40.53
N LEU A 70 -1.39 -29.78 -39.25
CA LEU A 70 -0.29 -29.05 -38.68
C LEU A 70 0.67 -29.96 -37.92
N LEU A 71 1.88 -30.10 -38.44
CA LEU A 71 2.99 -30.84 -37.82
C LEU A 71 3.27 -30.51 -36.33
N ASP A 72 2.85 -29.33 -35.89
CA ASP A 72 3.09 -28.69 -34.60
C ASP A 72 1.85 -27.82 -34.35
N THR A 73 0.90 -28.34 -33.57
CA THR A 73 -0.44 -27.78 -33.41
C THR A 73 -0.41 -26.44 -32.69
N ASP A 74 0.42 -26.28 -31.66
CA ASP A 74 0.49 -25.07 -30.85
C ASP A 74 1.64 -24.10 -31.22
N ASN A 75 2.48 -24.51 -32.17
CA ASN A 75 3.61 -23.76 -32.73
C ASN A 75 4.69 -23.42 -31.69
N ASP A 76 4.98 -24.33 -30.78
CA ASP A 76 5.99 -24.18 -29.74
C ASP A 76 7.40 -24.64 -30.19
N GLY A 77 7.48 -25.35 -31.33
CA GLY A 77 8.70 -25.88 -31.94
C GLY A 77 8.92 -27.39 -31.76
N ILE A 78 7.99 -28.10 -31.14
CA ILE A 78 7.92 -29.56 -31.03
C ILE A 78 6.83 -30.06 -31.99
N ASN A 79 6.97 -31.30 -32.45
CA ASN A 79 5.93 -31.89 -33.28
C ASN A 79 4.97 -32.67 -32.39
N ASP A 80 3.70 -32.73 -32.77
CA ASP A 80 2.65 -33.43 -32.03
C ASP A 80 3.04 -34.91 -31.72
N ASP A 81 3.58 -35.64 -32.71
CA ASP A 81 4.12 -37.00 -32.54
C ASP A 81 5.14 -37.17 -31.38
N LYS A 82 5.93 -36.13 -31.12
CA LYS A 82 6.96 -36.13 -30.07
C LYS A 82 6.42 -35.83 -28.70
N GLU A 83 5.33 -35.09 -28.63
CA GLU A 83 4.65 -34.72 -27.40
C GLU A 83 3.64 -35.78 -26.97
N ILE A 84 3.32 -36.70 -27.88
CA ILE A 84 2.35 -37.78 -27.67
C ILE A 84 3.03 -39.14 -27.49
N ASP A 85 3.83 -39.56 -28.47
CA ASP A 85 4.28 -40.96 -28.58
C ASP A 85 5.78 -41.14 -28.35
N ASN A 86 6.57 -40.11 -28.68
CA ASN A 86 8.04 -40.15 -28.57
C ASN A 86 8.61 -39.32 -27.40
N CYS A 87 7.75 -38.86 -26.46
CA CYS A 87 8.04 -38.12 -25.23
C CYS A 87 9.49 -37.65 -25.09
N VAL A 88 9.82 -36.48 -25.63
CA VAL A 88 11.20 -36.11 -25.94
C VAL A 88 11.98 -35.39 -24.83
N TYR A 89 11.44 -35.27 -23.62
CA TYR A 89 12.15 -34.65 -22.49
C TYR A 89 12.07 -35.46 -21.19
N GLY A 90 12.70 -34.93 -20.14
CA GLY A 90 12.88 -35.58 -18.85
C GLY A 90 14.10 -36.50 -18.80
N THR A 91 14.41 -37.02 -17.60
CA THR A 91 15.69 -37.73 -17.33
C THR A 91 15.90 -39.05 -18.09
N ASN A 92 14.86 -39.56 -18.78
CA ASN A 92 14.90 -40.76 -19.59
C ASN A 92 14.31 -40.60 -21.00
N ASP A 93 14.01 -39.37 -21.44
CA ASP A 93 13.26 -39.10 -22.68
C ASP A 93 11.93 -39.90 -22.68
N ASP A 94 11.11 -39.71 -21.64
CA ASP A 94 9.84 -40.44 -21.42
C ASP A 94 8.76 -39.53 -20.79
N GLU A 95 9.00 -38.22 -20.80
CA GLU A 95 8.07 -37.19 -20.32
C GLU A 95 7.59 -36.36 -21.53
N CYS A 96 6.32 -35.97 -21.50
CA CYS A 96 5.54 -35.47 -22.65
C CYS A 96 4.89 -34.12 -22.31
N THR A 97 4.91 -33.18 -23.23
CA THR A 97 4.34 -31.83 -23.11
C THR A 97 2.94 -31.86 -23.69
N ASN A 98 2.20 -30.77 -23.58
CA ASN A 98 0.87 -30.74 -24.13
C ASN A 98 0.91 -30.17 -25.55
N PRO A 99 0.64 -30.97 -26.61
CA PRO A 99 0.74 -30.53 -28.01
C PRO A 99 -0.28 -29.46 -28.43
N THR A 100 -1.12 -29.03 -27.50
CA THR A 100 -2.12 -27.97 -27.72
C THR A 100 -1.83 -26.72 -26.91
N LEU A 101 -0.77 -26.72 -26.09
CA LEU A 101 -0.37 -25.62 -25.23
C LEU A 101 1.08 -25.26 -25.49
N ARG A 102 1.27 -24.12 -26.14
CA ARG A 102 2.60 -23.60 -26.49
C ARG A 102 3.56 -23.38 -25.32
N ASP A 103 3.07 -23.45 -24.10
CA ASP A 103 3.75 -23.16 -22.83
C ASP A 103 2.99 -23.94 -21.75
N SER A 104 3.49 -25.12 -21.42
CA SER A 104 2.82 -26.13 -20.61
C SER A 104 2.67 -25.71 -19.14
N ASP A 105 3.61 -24.95 -18.60
CA ASP A 105 3.62 -24.51 -17.21
C ASP A 105 3.29 -23.02 -17.01
N ASN A 106 3.22 -22.25 -18.10
CA ASN A 106 2.90 -20.83 -18.18
C ASN A 106 3.98 -19.92 -17.57
N ASP A 107 5.25 -20.29 -17.71
CA ASP A 107 6.38 -19.51 -17.23
C ASP A 107 6.87 -18.43 -18.23
N ASN A 108 6.32 -18.41 -19.45
CA ASN A 108 6.67 -17.59 -20.62
C ASN A 108 7.81 -18.09 -21.52
N LEU A 109 8.35 -19.27 -21.26
CA LEU A 109 9.11 -20.04 -22.23
C LEU A 109 8.14 -20.94 -23.02
N THR A 110 8.58 -21.42 -24.18
CA THR A 110 7.80 -22.41 -24.93
C THR A 110 8.44 -23.76 -24.73
N ASP A 111 7.67 -24.85 -24.68
CA ASP A 111 8.22 -26.17 -24.34
C ASP A 111 9.35 -26.55 -25.31
N GLY A 112 9.19 -26.24 -26.60
CA GLY A 112 10.24 -26.40 -27.61
C GLY A 112 11.48 -25.55 -27.37
N PHE A 113 11.37 -24.35 -26.81
CA PHE A 113 12.53 -23.53 -26.43
C PHE A 113 13.32 -24.17 -25.30
N GLU A 114 12.60 -24.62 -24.27
CA GLU A 114 13.17 -25.24 -23.08
C GLU A 114 13.92 -26.53 -23.41
N ILE A 115 13.33 -27.38 -24.26
CA ILE A 115 13.90 -28.68 -24.61
C ILE A 115 15.04 -28.57 -25.63
N VAL A 116 14.88 -27.75 -26.68
CA VAL A 116 15.73 -27.82 -27.89
C VAL A 116 16.61 -26.59 -28.10
N ALA A 117 16.16 -25.40 -27.68
CA ALA A 117 16.80 -24.14 -28.06
C ALA A 117 17.63 -23.49 -26.95
N ASN A 118 17.36 -23.80 -25.68
CA ASN A 118 18.04 -23.22 -24.52
C ASN A 118 19.33 -24.00 -24.15
N PRO A 119 20.48 -23.33 -23.88
CA PRO A 119 21.68 -23.99 -23.33
C PRO A 119 21.50 -24.71 -21.98
N TYR A 120 20.47 -24.36 -21.20
CA TYR A 120 20.26 -24.88 -19.84
C TYR A 120 19.37 -26.14 -19.79
N GLN A 121 18.45 -26.31 -20.74
CA GLN A 121 17.45 -27.40 -20.76
C GLN A 121 16.60 -27.43 -19.48
N THR A 122 15.65 -26.51 -19.39
CA THR A 122 14.65 -26.41 -18.31
C THR A 122 13.56 -27.48 -18.47
N ASP A 123 12.80 -27.71 -17.40
CA ASP A 123 11.68 -28.63 -17.35
C ASP A 123 10.38 -27.89 -17.72
N PRO A 124 9.80 -28.12 -18.91
CA PRO A 124 8.64 -27.36 -19.41
C PRO A 124 7.33 -27.61 -18.65
N LEU A 125 7.36 -28.45 -17.61
CA LEU A 125 6.23 -28.66 -16.70
C LEU A 125 6.40 -27.93 -15.36
N LEU A 126 7.53 -27.25 -15.16
CA LEU A 126 7.90 -26.60 -13.91
C LEU A 126 8.33 -25.16 -14.16
N VAL A 127 7.46 -24.23 -13.73
CA VAL A 127 7.72 -22.79 -13.74
C VAL A 127 9.09 -22.40 -13.11
N ASP A 128 9.62 -23.25 -12.23
CA ASP A 128 10.92 -23.13 -11.59
C ASP A 128 11.56 -24.52 -11.59
N THR A 129 12.52 -24.74 -12.51
CA THR A 129 13.12 -26.05 -12.78
C THR A 129 13.89 -26.61 -11.58
N ASP A 130 14.57 -25.75 -10.82
CA ASP A 130 15.47 -26.18 -9.75
C ASP A 130 14.94 -25.96 -8.33
N TYR A 131 13.77 -25.36 -8.22
CA TYR A 131 13.05 -25.03 -6.99
C TYR A 131 13.81 -24.02 -6.11
N GLY A 132 14.63 -23.16 -6.71
CA GLY A 132 15.38 -22.10 -6.05
C GLY A 132 14.56 -20.84 -5.78
N GLY A 133 13.38 -20.73 -6.39
CA GLY A 133 12.39 -19.68 -6.15
C GLY A 133 12.37 -18.59 -7.22
N ARG A 134 13.14 -18.74 -8.31
CA ARG A 134 13.03 -17.90 -9.51
C ARG A 134 12.45 -18.68 -10.67
N VAL A 135 11.73 -17.95 -11.51
CA VAL A 135 11.06 -18.51 -12.69
C VAL A 135 12.08 -18.61 -13.81
N ASP A 136 12.11 -19.74 -14.53
CA ASP A 136 13.13 -20.04 -15.53
C ASP A 136 13.25 -18.93 -16.60
N SER A 137 12.12 -18.40 -17.04
CA SER A 137 12.11 -17.27 -18.00
C SER A 137 12.84 -16.02 -17.50
N LEU A 138 12.71 -15.66 -16.21
CA LEU A 138 13.38 -14.50 -15.63
C LEU A 138 14.89 -14.75 -15.51
N GLU A 139 15.26 -15.96 -15.11
CA GLU A 139 16.66 -16.37 -15.01
C GLU A 139 17.39 -16.26 -16.34
N ILE A 140 16.72 -16.61 -17.44
CA ILE A 140 17.31 -16.58 -18.78
C ILE A 140 17.29 -15.17 -19.38
N ASP A 141 16.14 -14.49 -19.36
CA ASP A 141 15.92 -13.25 -20.13
C ASP A 141 16.36 -11.98 -19.39
N ILE A 142 16.34 -12.00 -18.05
CA ILE A 142 16.62 -10.82 -17.22
C ILE A 142 17.94 -11.00 -16.48
N ASP A 143 18.05 -12.07 -15.70
CA ASP A 143 19.09 -12.24 -14.69
C ASP A 143 20.39 -12.79 -15.30
N GLY A 144 20.25 -13.62 -16.33
CA GLY A 144 21.35 -14.35 -16.94
C GLY A 144 21.96 -15.40 -16.00
N THR A 145 21.16 -15.94 -15.08
CA THR A 145 21.50 -17.04 -14.16
C THR A 145 21.27 -18.40 -14.81
N ASP A 146 21.67 -19.46 -14.12
CA ASP A 146 21.47 -20.84 -14.56
C ASP A 146 20.19 -21.39 -13.89
N PRO A 147 19.06 -21.56 -14.63
CA PRO A 147 17.78 -22.03 -14.08
C PRO A 147 17.79 -23.49 -13.60
N THR A 148 18.96 -24.12 -13.60
CA THR A 148 19.17 -25.46 -13.06
C THR A 148 20.04 -25.48 -11.80
N ASN A 149 20.43 -24.29 -11.31
CA ASN A 149 21.24 -24.09 -10.12
C ASN A 149 20.57 -23.14 -9.11
N PRO A 150 19.98 -23.67 -8.01
CA PRO A 150 19.13 -22.91 -7.08
C PRO A 150 19.92 -21.97 -6.15
N SER A 151 21.17 -21.69 -6.49
CA SER A 151 22.14 -20.93 -5.72
C SER A 151 22.55 -19.62 -6.39
N ASP A 152 22.14 -19.38 -7.64
CA ASP A 152 22.36 -18.10 -8.33
C ASP A 152 21.09 -17.30 -8.65
N ASP A 153 19.91 -17.82 -8.32
CA ASP A 153 18.60 -17.15 -8.36
C ASP A 153 18.58 -15.78 -7.69
N PHE A 154 19.37 -15.63 -6.62
CA PHE A 154 19.43 -14.39 -5.87
C PHE A 154 20.52 -13.48 -6.42
N ILE A 155 20.12 -12.49 -7.21
CA ILE A 155 21.00 -11.41 -7.65
C ILE A 155 20.83 -10.19 -6.74
N GLU A 156 21.82 -9.93 -5.89
CA GLU A 156 21.89 -8.75 -5.01
C GLU A 156 21.74 -7.40 -5.73
N ALA A 157 21.99 -7.36 -7.04
CA ALA A 157 21.98 -6.14 -7.84
C ALA A 157 20.68 -5.91 -8.63
N ASN A 158 19.77 -6.88 -8.63
CA ASN A 158 18.43 -6.73 -9.19
C ASN A 158 17.53 -5.99 -8.21
N ASP A 159 16.38 -5.57 -8.71
CA ASP A 159 15.31 -4.81 -8.05
C ASP A 159 14.03 -5.52 -8.52
N ASP A 160 13.59 -6.54 -7.78
CA ASP A 160 12.62 -7.51 -8.31
C ASP A 160 11.17 -7.04 -8.17
N ASP A 161 10.88 -6.09 -7.28
CA ASP A 161 9.58 -5.45 -7.14
C ASP A 161 9.49 -4.06 -7.78
N ASP A 162 10.56 -3.61 -8.43
CA ASP A 162 10.66 -2.37 -9.20
C ASP A 162 10.37 -1.10 -8.34
N ASP A 163 10.67 -1.14 -7.04
CA ASP A 163 10.50 0.00 -6.12
C ASP A 163 11.67 1.01 -6.22
N GLY A 164 12.81 0.58 -6.75
CA GLY A 164 14.03 1.38 -6.92
C GLY A 164 15.16 1.07 -5.94
N LEU A 165 14.99 0.11 -5.03
CA LEU A 165 16.01 -0.50 -4.20
C LEU A 165 16.47 -1.80 -4.83
N THR A 166 17.76 -2.12 -4.67
CA THR A 166 18.23 -3.45 -5.06
C THR A 166 17.93 -4.47 -3.97
N ASN A 167 17.70 -5.73 -4.34
CA ASN A 167 17.53 -6.86 -3.41
C ASN A 167 18.62 -6.91 -2.33
N GLY A 168 19.86 -6.55 -2.69
CA GLY A 168 20.98 -6.49 -1.76
C GLY A 168 20.90 -5.30 -0.80
N GLU A 169 20.36 -4.15 -1.22
CA GLU A 169 20.05 -3.03 -0.32
C GLU A 169 18.93 -3.41 0.64
N GLU A 170 17.86 -4.00 0.15
CA GLU A 170 16.71 -4.40 0.95
C GLU A 170 17.09 -5.41 2.02
N ILE A 171 17.68 -6.55 1.65
CA ILE A 171 18.01 -7.61 2.62
C ILE A 171 19.11 -7.16 3.61
N TYR A 172 20.16 -6.48 3.13
CA TYR A 172 21.36 -6.25 3.94
C TYR A 172 21.47 -4.87 4.59
N ILE A 173 20.65 -3.90 4.15
CA ILE A 173 20.69 -2.53 4.67
C ILE A 173 19.38 -2.17 5.35
N TYR A 174 18.24 -2.43 4.72
CA TYR A 174 16.92 -2.00 5.22
C TYR A 174 16.13 -3.11 5.90
N GLU A 175 16.55 -4.36 5.75
CA GLU A 175 15.86 -5.56 6.25
C GLU A 175 14.41 -5.70 5.72
N THR A 176 14.12 -5.11 4.56
CA THR A 176 12.84 -5.16 3.83
C THR A 176 12.71 -6.40 2.95
N ASN A 177 11.54 -6.58 2.32
CA ASN A 177 11.21 -7.72 1.48
C ASN A 177 11.43 -7.42 -0.03
N PRO A 178 12.43 -8.03 -0.68
CA PRO A 178 12.81 -7.73 -2.08
C PRO A 178 11.85 -8.23 -3.16
N ASN A 179 10.60 -8.53 -2.80
CA ASN A 179 9.56 -8.89 -3.77
C ASN A 179 8.24 -8.20 -3.40
N ASP A 180 8.29 -7.16 -2.56
CA ASP A 180 7.15 -6.42 -2.07
C ASP A 180 7.55 -4.96 -1.91
N PRO A 181 7.10 -4.06 -2.81
CA PRO A 181 7.61 -2.69 -2.87
C PRO A 181 7.19 -1.81 -1.68
N ASP A 182 6.36 -2.33 -0.78
CA ASP A 182 5.82 -1.69 0.43
C ASP A 182 5.75 -2.77 1.53
N SER A 183 6.87 -2.92 2.25
CA SER A 183 7.12 -4.08 3.11
C SER A 183 6.21 -4.16 4.33
N ASP A 184 5.74 -3.02 4.85
CA ASP A 184 4.83 -2.97 6.01
C ASP A 184 3.37 -2.67 5.65
N ASN A 185 3.10 -2.40 4.36
CA ASN A 185 1.77 -2.24 3.76
C ASN A 185 1.02 -1.00 4.26
N ASP A 186 1.71 0.10 4.51
CA ASP A 186 1.15 1.38 4.95
C ASP A 186 0.74 2.30 3.77
N GLY A 187 1.14 1.93 2.54
CA GLY A 187 0.88 2.67 1.31
C GLY A 187 2.01 3.62 0.87
N LEU A 188 3.20 3.50 1.44
CA LEU A 188 4.43 4.20 1.09
C LEU A 188 5.50 3.16 0.70
N ASP A 189 6.18 3.34 -0.43
CA ASP A 189 7.17 2.35 -0.89
C ASP A 189 8.50 2.44 -0.12
N ASP A 190 9.17 1.29 0.05
CA ASP A 190 10.41 1.14 0.84
C ASP A 190 11.50 2.12 0.34
N TYR A 191 11.57 2.34 -0.97
CA TYR A 191 12.43 3.36 -1.57
C TYR A 191 12.18 4.76 -1.00
N ASN A 192 10.93 5.25 -0.98
CA ASN A 192 10.59 6.59 -0.51
C ASN A 192 10.86 6.73 0.97
N GLU A 193 10.52 5.72 1.75
CA GLU A 193 10.80 5.68 3.18
C GLU A 193 12.29 5.78 3.46
N THR A 194 13.11 5.00 2.77
CA THR A 194 14.55 4.96 3.06
C THR A 194 15.37 6.08 2.43
N ARG A 195 14.97 6.60 1.25
CA ARG A 195 15.75 7.57 0.45
C ARG A 195 15.23 9.00 0.51
N VAL A 196 13.94 9.19 0.78
CA VAL A 196 13.29 10.50 0.67
C VAL A 196 12.88 11.01 2.05
N ILE A 197 12.20 10.19 2.83
CA ILE A 197 11.49 10.62 4.04
C ILE A 197 12.24 10.25 5.31
N PHE A 198 12.94 9.12 5.30
CA PHE A 198 13.67 8.52 6.40
C PHE A 198 12.79 7.99 7.55
N SER A 199 11.62 7.41 7.21
CA SER A 199 10.84 6.51 8.06
C SER A 199 11.44 5.10 8.10
N ASP A 200 10.88 4.21 8.93
CA ASP A 200 11.25 2.79 9.00
C ASP A 200 10.33 1.96 8.08
N PRO A 201 10.84 1.42 6.96
CA PRO A 201 10.04 0.69 5.96
C PRO A 201 9.52 -0.68 6.41
N ASN A 202 9.68 -1.00 7.69
CA ASN A 202 9.15 -2.22 8.30
C ASN A 202 8.18 -1.89 9.44
N MET A 203 7.78 -0.63 9.58
CA MET A 203 6.87 -0.13 10.60
C MET A 203 5.90 0.88 10.00
N ALA A 204 4.67 0.40 9.76
CA ALA A 204 3.61 1.21 9.17
C ALA A 204 3.30 2.52 9.92
N ASP A 205 3.71 2.64 11.18
CA ASP A 205 3.64 3.84 12.02
C ASP A 205 5.01 3.95 12.73
N THR A 206 5.90 4.76 12.17
CA THR A 206 7.32 4.81 12.55
C THR A 206 7.52 5.41 13.94
N ASP A 207 6.74 6.42 14.32
CA ASP A 207 6.90 7.11 15.61
C ASP A 207 5.93 6.64 16.70
N GLY A 208 4.91 5.88 16.33
CA GLY A 208 4.00 5.20 17.24
C GLY A 208 2.90 6.09 17.79
N ASP A 209 2.51 7.17 17.12
CA ASP A 209 1.42 8.06 17.53
C ASP A 209 0.03 7.50 17.17
N GLY A 210 -0.05 6.53 16.26
CA GLY A 210 -1.27 5.90 15.77
C GLY A 210 -1.73 6.34 14.38
N LEU A 211 -0.96 7.17 13.68
CA LEU A 211 -1.10 7.51 12.27
C LEU A 211 -0.10 6.69 11.46
N ASP A 212 -0.59 6.03 10.40
CA ASP A 212 0.31 5.31 9.50
C ASP A 212 1.16 6.32 8.67
N ASP A 213 2.42 6.02 8.42
CA ASP A 213 3.40 6.86 7.71
C ASP A 213 2.89 7.30 6.32
N GLY A 214 2.28 6.37 5.57
CA GLY A 214 1.63 6.62 4.29
C GLY A 214 0.42 7.56 4.38
N VAL A 215 -0.29 7.59 5.51
CA VAL A 215 -1.41 8.51 5.77
C VAL A 215 -0.90 9.94 5.96
N GLU A 216 0.14 10.10 6.76
CA GLU A 216 0.78 11.38 7.05
C GLU A 216 1.45 11.97 5.81
N TRP A 217 2.17 11.14 5.06
CA TRP A 217 2.83 11.56 3.82
C TRP A 217 1.83 12.04 2.76
N ASN A 218 0.72 11.33 2.61
CA ASN A 218 -0.30 11.69 1.62
C ASN A 218 -1.26 12.79 2.11
N ASN A 219 -1.15 13.22 3.37
CA ASN A 219 -2.01 14.22 4.00
C ASN A 219 -3.50 13.90 3.84
N THR A 220 -3.87 12.64 4.09
CA THR A 220 -5.24 12.16 3.80
C THR A 220 -6.25 12.46 4.91
N ILE A 221 -5.75 12.82 6.09
CA ILE A 221 -6.57 13.00 7.31
C ILE A 221 -6.48 14.43 7.84
N TYR A 222 -5.40 15.15 7.55
CA TYR A 222 -5.15 16.52 8.01
C TYR A 222 -4.95 17.50 6.83
N GLY A 223 -5.33 18.78 6.96
CA GLY A 223 -5.06 19.88 6.02
C GLY A 223 -5.44 19.75 4.52
N GLU A 224 -6.34 20.60 4.00
CA GLU A 224 -6.62 20.69 2.53
C GLU A 224 -5.50 21.42 1.73
N SER A 225 -4.61 22.13 2.42
CA SER A 225 -3.37 22.69 1.87
C SER A 225 -2.27 21.65 1.98
N ASN A 226 -1.75 21.13 0.86
CA ASN A 226 -0.57 20.23 0.79
C ASN A 226 0.75 20.81 1.38
N SER A 227 0.70 21.67 2.40
CA SER A 227 1.81 22.36 3.05
C SER A 227 1.96 21.99 4.53
N GLU A 228 0.93 21.42 5.17
CA GLU A 228 0.99 20.92 6.55
C GLU A 228 0.82 19.40 6.54
N ARG A 229 1.90 18.67 6.81
CA ARG A 229 1.91 17.22 7.06
C ARG A 229 2.50 16.99 8.43
N THR A 230 1.89 16.14 9.24
CA THR A 230 2.45 15.58 10.47
C THR A 230 3.78 14.88 10.20
N SER A 231 4.53 14.61 11.26
CA SER A 231 5.91 14.18 11.15
C SER A 231 6.00 12.67 11.36
N LEU A 232 6.30 11.92 10.31
CA LEU A 232 6.49 10.45 10.32
C LEU A 232 7.56 9.88 11.28
N THR A 233 8.25 10.72 12.04
CA THR A 233 9.32 10.28 12.95
C THR A 233 9.25 10.97 14.31
N ASN A 234 8.19 11.75 14.54
CA ASN A 234 7.99 12.50 15.76
C ASN A 234 6.50 12.61 16.06
N SER A 235 6.08 11.83 17.05
CA SER A 235 4.68 11.65 17.47
C SER A 235 3.97 12.91 17.94
N ASP A 236 4.66 14.04 18.02
CA ASP A 236 4.21 15.32 18.56
C ASP A 236 4.95 16.40 17.74
N SER A 237 4.32 16.77 16.64
CA SER A 237 4.92 17.46 15.51
C SER A 237 5.37 18.89 15.81
N ASP A 238 4.68 19.60 16.68
CA ASP A 238 5.01 20.95 17.12
C ASP A 238 5.60 21.00 18.54
N SER A 239 5.60 19.87 19.26
CA SER A 239 6.19 19.69 20.58
C SER A 239 5.47 20.44 21.71
N ASP A 240 4.15 20.56 21.62
CA ASP A 240 3.28 21.17 22.63
C ASP A 240 2.97 20.21 23.82
N GLY A 241 3.14 18.89 23.62
CA GLY A 241 2.87 17.85 24.59
C GLY A 241 1.63 16.98 24.30
N THR A 242 0.91 17.28 23.22
CA THR A 242 -0.16 16.46 22.63
C THR A 242 0.44 15.66 21.46
N ASN A 243 -0.14 14.52 21.10
CA ASN A 243 0.34 13.76 19.93
C ASN A 243 -0.56 14.01 18.73
N ASP A 244 -0.01 13.92 17.52
CA ASP A 244 -0.71 14.36 16.31
C ASP A 244 -2.02 13.58 16.10
N TYR A 245 -2.04 12.28 16.42
CA TYR A 245 -3.26 11.48 16.38
C TYR A 245 -4.37 12.05 17.28
N ASP A 246 -4.05 12.39 18.53
CA ASP A 246 -5.01 12.93 19.49
C ASP A 246 -5.52 14.29 19.01
N GLU A 247 -4.67 15.16 18.50
CA GLU A 247 -5.08 16.48 17.97
C GLU A 247 -6.04 16.34 16.78
N ILE A 248 -5.76 15.40 15.88
CA ILE A 248 -6.58 15.17 14.68
C ILE A 248 -7.93 14.52 14.99
N PHE A 249 -7.98 13.61 15.98
CA PHE A 249 -9.16 12.78 16.22
C PHE A 249 -9.93 13.11 17.51
N ASN A 250 -9.32 13.82 18.45
CA ASN A 250 -9.94 14.22 19.71
C ASN A 250 -10.47 15.67 19.63
N CYS A 251 -11.40 15.90 18.70
CA CYS A 251 -12.04 17.19 18.50
C CYS A 251 -13.15 17.44 19.55
N ILE A 252 -12.75 17.83 20.75
CA ILE A 252 -13.66 18.08 21.89
C ILE A 252 -13.51 19.49 22.47
N TYR A 253 -12.84 20.38 21.75
CA TYR A 253 -12.52 21.74 22.17
C TYR A 253 -13.48 22.75 21.53
N GLY A 254 -13.41 24.00 22.00
CA GLY A 254 -14.27 25.11 21.59
C GLY A 254 -15.71 25.03 22.12
N GLU A 255 -16.49 26.10 21.88
CA GLU A 255 -17.84 26.29 22.45
C GLU A 255 -18.83 25.10 22.24
N ASN A 256 -18.62 24.27 21.22
CA ASN A 256 -19.54 23.20 20.81
C ASN A 256 -18.98 21.77 20.97
N ASP A 257 -17.80 21.60 21.59
CA ASP A 257 -17.06 20.33 21.68
C ASP A 257 -16.86 19.66 20.29
N ASP A 258 -16.52 20.45 19.26
CA ASP A 258 -16.33 19.96 17.88
C ASP A 258 -15.11 20.55 17.15
N GLU A 259 -14.25 21.27 17.87
CA GLU A 259 -12.98 21.80 17.38
C GLU A 259 -11.81 20.94 17.88
N CYS A 260 -10.70 20.96 17.13
CA CYS A 260 -9.48 20.22 17.41
C CYS A 260 -8.30 21.18 17.28
N THR A 261 -7.24 20.92 18.05
CA THR A 261 -5.97 21.64 17.95
C THR A 261 -5.25 21.29 16.65
N ASP A 262 -4.29 22.12 16.25
CA ASP A 262 -3.48 21.91 15.05
C ASP A 262 -2.14 21.25 15.41
N PRO A 263 -1.83 20.03 14.96
CA PRO A 263 -0.55 19.35 15.24
C PRO A 263 0.70 20.05 14.68
N LYS A 264 0.56 21.22 14.07
CA LYS A 264 1.66 22.08 13.61
C LYS A 264 1.66 23.45 14.25
N ASP A 265 0.74 23.72 15.17
CA ASP A 265 0.60 24.97 15.87
C ASP A 265 0.46 24.72 17.37
N SER A 266 1.54 24.97 18.10
CA SER A 266 1.62 24.60 19.52
C SER A 266 0.75 25.43 20.45
N ASP A 267 -0.02 26.39 19.93
CA ASP A 267 -0.78 27.43 20.65
C ASP A 267 -1.92 27.86 19.71
N SER A 268 -3.00 27.07 19.69
CA SER A 268 -4.04 27.07 18.67
C SER A 268 -4.91 28.34 18.67
N ASP A 269 -5.01 29.03 19.80
CA ASP A 269 -5.79 30.28 19.96
C ASP A 269 -4.93 31.55 20.10
N ASP A 270 -3.60 31.41 20.08
CA ASP A 270 -2.59 32.48 20.17
C ASP A 270 -2.63 33.26 21.51
N ASP A 271 -3.04 32.64 22.61
CA ASP A 271 -3.14 33.27 23.94
C ASP A 271 -1.80 33.26 24.72
N GLY A 272 -0.88 32.37 24.32
CA GLY A 272 0.48 32.24 24.86
C GLY A 272 0.69 31.08 25.85
N ILE A 273 -0.34 30.30 26.16
CA ILE A 273 -0.25 28.95 26.73
C ILE A 273 -0.20 27.97 25.55
N ILE A 274 0.52 26.86 25.70
CA ILE A 274 0.58 25.83 24.64
C ILE A 274 -0.53 24.81 24.87
N ASP A 275 -1.12 24.27 23.80
CA ASP A 275 -2.34 23.45 23.90
C ASP A 275 -2.17 22.28 24.89
N GLY A 276 -1.04 21.57 24.82
CA GLY A 276 -0.72 20.48 25.75
C GLY A 276 -0.64 20.90 27.23
N GLU A 277 -0.27 22.15 27.55
CA GLU A 277 -0.31 22.68 28.92
C GLU A 277 -1.73 22.99 29.39
N GLU A 278 -2.59 23.46 28.49
CA GLU A 278 -4.00 23.73 28.75
C GLU A 278 -4.79 22.43 28.96
N ILE A 279 -4.62 21.47 28.07
CA ILE A 279 -5.28 20.15 28.10
C ILE A 279 -4.88 19.35 29.35
N SER A 280 -3.64 19.52 29.82
CA SER A 280 -3.13 18.81 30.98
C SER A 280 -3.94 19.16 32.25
N PRO A 281 -4.36 18.19 33.08
CA PRO A 281 -5.16 18.41 34.29
C PRO A 281 -4.46 19.23 35.39
N ASN A 282 -3.25 19.70 35.14
CA ASN A 282 -2.48 20.62 35.96
C ASN A 282 -1.40 21.21 35.04
N PRO A 283 -1.34 22.53 34.83
CA PRO A 283 -1.83 23.57 35.76
C PRO A 283 -3.17 24.29 35.46
N TYR A 284 -3.65 24.42 34.22
CA TYR A 284 -4.72 25.39 33.89
C TYR A 284 -6.09 24.77 33.54
N GLN A 285 -6.16 23.76 32.67
CA GLN A 285 -7.45 23.20 32.19
C GLN A 285 -8.36 24.21 31.48
N THR A 286 -7.74 25.18 30.80
CA THR A 286 -8.37 26.10 29.83
C THR A 286 -8.69 25.37 28.52
N ASP A 287 -9.48 26.00 27.66
CA ASP A 287 -9.84 25.45 26.35
C ASP A 287 -8.85 25.98 25.29
N PRO A 288 -8.00 25.14 24.66
CA PRO A 288 -6.95 25.58 23.73
C PRO A 288 -7.46 26.19 22.42
N MET A 289 -8.77 26.27 22.25
CA MET A 289 -9.43 26.93 21.13
C MET A 289 -10.14 28.24 21.56
N ASP A 290 -10.00 28.65 22.82
CA ASP A 290 -10.70 29.79 23.41
C ASP A 290 -9.75 30.74 24.16
N TYR A 291 -9.38 31.81 23.47
CA TYR A 291 -8.43 32.84 23.91
C TYR A 291 -8.72 33.49 25.29
N ASP A 292 -9.92 33.33 25.85
CA ASP A 292 -10.39 33.93 27.11
C ASP A 292 -11.48 33.01 27.69
N SER A 293 -11.06 31.96 28.39
CA SER A 293 -11.88 30.80 28.77
C SER A 293 -13.07 31.13 29.68
N ASP A 294 -13.03 32.25 30.40
CA ASP A 294 -14.09 32.66 31.32
C ASP A 294 -14.86 33.93 30.88
N ASP A 295 -14.49 34.52 29.74
CA ASP A 295 -15.07 35.71 29.11
C ASP A 295 -14.98 36.99 29.97
N ASP A 296 -13.96 37.13 30.84
CA ASP A 296 -13.80 38.31 31.69
C ASP A 296 -13.13 39.51 30.99
N GLY A 297 -12.36 39.23 29.92
CA GLY A 297 -11.65 40.19 29.09
C GLY A 297 -10.11 40.17 29.22
N LEU A 298 -9.55 39.35 30.10
CA LEU A 298 -8.15 38.91 30.08
C LEU A 298 -8.06 37.59 29.30
N ASN A 299 -6.96 37.37 28.57
CA ASN A 299 -6.71 36.02 28.03
C ASN A 299 -6.06 35.14 29.09
N ASP A 300 -6.20 33.83 28.94
CA ASP A 300 -5.76 32.87 29.94
C ASP A 300 -4.24 32.98 30.17
N GLY A 301 -3.47 33.18 29.10
CA GLY A 301 -2.04 33.47 29.16
C GLY A 301 -1.71 34.76 29.93
N GLU A 302 -2.52 35.81 29.82
CA GLU A 302 -2.34 37.06 30.57
C GLU A 302 -2.53 36.84 32.07
N GLU A 303 -3.59 36.14 32.42
CA GLU A 303 -3.95 35.75 33.77
C GLU A 303 -2.85 34.91 34.41
N VAL A 304 -2.47 33.82 33.74
CA VAL A 304 -1.47 32.88 34.21
C VAL A 304 -0.09 33.50 34.37
N TYR A 305 0.39 34.26 33.38
CA TYR A 305 1.80 34.69 33.35
C TYR A 305 2.04 36.07 33.97
N TYR A 306 1.02 36.93 34.07
CA TYR A 306 1.20 38.30 34.56
C TYR A 306 0.39 38.64 35.81
N PHE A 307 -0.83 38.11 35.95
CA PHE A 307 -1.74 38.50 37.03
C PHE A 307 -1.87 37.45 38.15
N ASP A 308 -1.49 36.19 37.90
CA ASP A 308 -1.61 35.06 38.84
C ASP A 308 -3.07 34.79 39.27
N THR A 309 -4.03 35.14 38.40
CA THR A 309 -5.49 34.88 38.53
C THR A 309 -5.86 33.48 38.00
N ASP A 310 -7.07 33.02 38.29
CA ASP A 310 -7.61 31.72 37.82
C ASP A 310 -8.35 31.93 36.48
N PRO A 311 -7.82 31.46 35.34
CA PRO A 311 -8.38 31.74 34.01
C PRO A 311 -9.72 31.06 33.72
N LEU A 312 -10.29 30.38 34.71
CA LEU A 312 -11.61 29.76 34.65
C LEU A 312 -12.61 30.44 35.60
N ASP A 313 -12.22 31.54 36.24
CA ASP A 313 -13.01 32.24 37.24
C ASP A 313 -12.91 33.75 37.10
N THR A 314 -13.98 34.33 36.54
CA THR A 314 -14.07 35.77 36.25
C THR A 314 -13.81 36.71 37.43
N ASP A 315 -13.74 36.22 38.66
CA ASP A 315 -13.57 36.98 39.92
C ASP A 315 -12.76 36.11 40.89
N SER A 316 -11.44 36.09 40.70
CA SER A 316 -10.51 35.12 41.32
C SER A 316 -10.52 35.12 42.84
N ASP A 317 -10.89 36.24 43.46
CA ASP A 317 -10.93 36.39 44.91
C ASP A 317 -12.34 36.46 45.53
N ASP A 318 -13.38 36.29 44.71
CA ASP A 318 -14.81 36.27 45.04
C ASP A 318 -15.31 37.57 45.71
N ASP A 319 -14.73 38.74 45.39
CA ASP A 319 -15.11 40.01 46.02
C ASP A 319 -16.29 40.73 45.33
N GLY A 320 -16.56 40.40 44.07
CA GLY A 320 -17.61 40.94 43.23
C GLY A 320 -17.17 41.89 42.12
N ILE A 321 -15.87 42.09 41.91
CA ILE A 321 -15.27 42.77 40.76
C ILE A 321 -14.58 41.70 39.90
N ASN A 322 -14.64 41.81 38.57
CA ASN A 322 -13.91 40.86 37.73
C ASN A 322 -12.44 41.24 37.56
N ASP A 323 -11.59 40.26 37.32
CA ASP A 323 -10.13 40.41 37.31
C ASP A 323 -9.68 41.46 36.28
N TYR A 324 -10.28 41.45 35.09
CA TYR A 324 -10.08 42.47 34.07
C TYR A 324 -10.34 43.89 34.58
N ASP A 325 -11.47 44.14 35.27
CA ASP A 325 -11.80 45.48 35.77
C ASP A 325 -10.81 45.93 36.84
N GLU A 326 -10.28 45.01 37.65
CA GLU A 326 -9.31 45.34 38.68
C GLU A 326 -7.98 45.81 38.08
N VAL A 327 -7.50 45.14 37.03
CA VAL A 327 -6.20 45.47 36.42
C VAL A 327 -6.26 46.52 35.31
N SER A 328 -7.40 46.65 34.63
CA SER A 328 -7.57 47.58 33.50
C SER A 328 -8.31 48.87 33.87
N ASN A 329 -9.23 48.83 34.84
CA ASN A 329 -10.02 49.99 35.28
C ASN A 329 -9.47 50.63 36.56
N CYS A 330 -8.17 50.92 36.58
CA CYS A 330 -7.44 51.59 37.66
C CYS A 330 -7.85 53.07 37.88
N ILE A 331 -9.02 53.28 38.47
CA ILE A 331 -9.58 54.62 38.75
C ILE A 331 -9.74 54.89 40.24
N TYR A 332 -9.08 54.10 41.09
CA TYR A 332 -9.22 54.12 42.55
C TYR A 332 -8.07 54.91 43.23
N GLY A 333 -8.14 55.05 44.55
CA GLY A 333 -7.15 55.79 45.34
C GLY A 333 -7.30 57.32 45.35
N GLU A 334 -6.42 58.02 46.09
CA GLU A 334 -6.50 59.49 46.28
C GLU A 334 -6.34 60.29 44.97
N ASN A 335 -5.75 59.68 43.93
CA ASN A 335 -5.45 60.32 42.65
C ASN A 335 -6.24 59.74 41.45
N ASN A 336 -7.12 58.76 41.67
CA ASN A 336 -7.83 58.00 40.62
C ASN A 336 -6.89 57.34 39.60
N ASP A 337 -5.81 56.71 40.08
CA ASP A 337 -4.82 55.99 39.27
C ASP A 337 -4.31 54.70 39.94
N GLU A 338 -5.01 54.23 40.97
CA GLU A 338 -4.70 52.99 41.70
C GLU A 338 -5.67 51.88 41.25
N CYS A 339 -5.16 50.65 41.22
CA CYS A 339 -5.88 49.40 40.90
C CYS A 339 -6.08 48.61 42.20
N THR A 340 -7.08 47.75 42.24
CA THR A 340 -7.21 46.69 43.26
C THR A 340 -6.44 45.46 42.78
N ASP A 341 -6.12 44.53 43.67
CA ASP A 341 -5.37 43.31 43.39
C ASP A 341 -6.36 42.15 43.25
N PRO A 342 -6.52 41.56 42.04
CA PRO A 342 -7.56 40.57 41.77
C PRO A 342 -7.41 39.24 42.53
N ASN A 343 -6.31 39.10 43.29
CA ASN A 343 -6.08 37.95 44.14
C ASN A 343 -6.39 38.20 45.62
N TYR A 344 -6.86 39.39 45.98
CA TYR A 344 -7.14 39.78 47.36
C TYR A 344 -8.36 40.66 47.48
N ALA A 345 -9.46 40.06 47.95
CA ALA A 345 -10.73 40.75 48.17
C ALA A 345 -10.67 41.98 49.09
N ASP A 346 -9.55 42.25 49.75
CA ASP A 346 -9.27 43.44 50.55
C ASP A 346 -7.79 43.81 50.32
N SER A 347 -7.54 44.48 49.19
CA SER A 347 -6.22 44.82 48.66
C SER A 347 -5.34 45.57 49.66
N ASP A 348 -5.93 46.46 50.47
CA ASP A 348 -5.21 47.28 51.45
C ASP A 348 -5.25 46.73 52.89
N SER A 349 -6.04 45.67 53.10
CA SER A 349 -6.23 44.96 54.36
C SER A 349 -6.80 45.82 55.50
N ASP A 350 -7.67 46.80 55.20
CA ASP A 350 -8.31 47.67 56.17
C ASP A 350 -9.59 47.07 56.80
N GLY A 351 -10.11 45.98 56.21
CA GLY A 351 -11.29 45.24 56.64
C GLY A 351 -12.58 45.56 55.90
N ILE A 352 -12.53 46.31 54.80
CA ILE A 352 -13.60 46.51 53.82
C ILE A 352 -13.14 45.85 52.51
N ASN A 353 -14.03 45.14 51.82
CA ASN A 353 -13.65 44.54 50.54
C ASN A 353 -13.66 45.58 49.41
N ASP A 354 -12.87 45.33 48.37
CA ASP A 354 -12.64 46.28 47.29
C ASP A 354 -13.95 46.66 46.58
N TYR A 355 -14.84 45.69 46.33
CA TYR A 355 -16.19 45.93 45.83
C TYR A 355 -17.00 46.92 46.68
N ASP A 356 -16.99 46.82 48.02
CA ASP A 356 -17.75 47.74 48.89
C ASP A 356 -17.13 49.15 48.88
N GLU A 357 -15.81 49.25 48.82
CA GLU A 357 -15.13 50.53 48.70
C GLU A 357 -15.54 51.26 47.42
N ILE A 358 -15.58 50.53 46.31
CA ILE A 358 -15.86 51.04 44.97
C ILE A 358 -17.35 51.37 44.79
N ASN A 359 -18.23 50.42 45.10
CA ASN A 359 -19.66 50.55 44.79
C ASN A 359 -20.48 51.22 45.88
N ASN A 360 -20.01 51.17 47.14
CA ASN A 360 -20.73 51.75 48.28
C ASN A 360 -20.07 53.02 48.86
N CYS A 361 -18.94 53.47 48.31
CA CYS A 361 -18.17 54.64 48.75
C CYS A 361 -17.88 54.60 50.27
N ILE A 362 -17.59 53.41 50.80
CA ILE A 362 -17.25 53.21 52.20
C ILE A 362 -15.73 53.19 52.31
N TYR A 363 -15.12 54.35 52.42
CA TYR A 363 -13.68 54.45 52.68
C TYR A 363 -13.41 54.17 54.17
N GLY A 364 -12.53 53.21 54.48
CA GLY A 364 -12.09 52.95 55.84
C GLY A 364 -11.46 54.18 56.51
N GLU A 365 -11.57 54.27 57.85
CA GLU A 365 -11.11 55.41 58.67
C GLU A 365 -9.63 55.35 59.08
#